data_AF-A0A7Y7NX92-F1
#
_entry.id   AF-A0A7Y7NX92-F1
#
_cell.length_a   1.000
_cell.length_b   1.000
_cell.length_c   1.000
_cell.angle_alpha   90.00
_cell.angle_beta   90.00
_cell.angle_gamma   90.00
#
_symmetry.space_group_name_H-M   'P 1'
#
loop_
_entity.id
_entity.type
_entity.pdbx_description
1 polymer ?
#
loop_
_entity_poly.entity_id
_entity_poly.type
_entity_poly.pdbx_seq_one_letter_code
_entity_poly.pdbx_strand_id
1 'polypeptide(L)'
;ENFPKEEIVNYVKEIYKPFTAIQISEKIAEMVKDKDINAEVQVIYQTIEDLHIACPDNKGDWYFTGNYPTPGGNKVVNKSFINYVEGKNIRAY
;
A
#
# COMPACT_ATOMS: atom_id res chain seq x y z
N GLU A 1 -11.03 -14.33 5.61
CA GLU A 1 -11.04 -14.38 4.13
C GLU A 1 -12.26 -15.08 3.50
N ASN A 2 -12.98 -15.93 4.25
CA ASN A 2 -14.11 -16.72 3.72
C ASN A 2 -15.48 -16.00 3.71
N PHE A 3 -15.51 -14.72 4.06
CA PHE A 3 -16.72 -13.90 4.00
C PHE A 3 -16.98 -13.40 2.57
N PRO A 4 -18.22 -13.01 2.23
CA PRO A 4 -18.52 -12.20 1.05
C PRO A 4 -17.58 -10.99 0.99
N LYS A 5 -17.13 -10.60 -0.21
CA LYS A 5 -16.09 -9.55 -0.37
C LYS A 5 -16.57 -8.20 0.18
N GLU A 6 -17.88 -7.97 0.18
CA GLU A 6 -18.57 -6.80 0.72
C GLU A 6 -18.52 -6.73 2.25
N GLU A 7 -18.31 -7.85 2.93
CA GLU A 7 -18.28 -7.97 4.40
C GLU A 7 -16.85 -8.05 4.96
N ILE A 8 -15.84 -8.15 4.09
CA ILE A 8 -14.44 -8.22 4.51
C ILE A 8 -14.00 -6.83 5.01
N VAL A 9 -13.38 -6.79 6.19
CA VAL A 9 -12.75 -5.59 6.73
C VAL A 9 -11.31 -5.47 6.23
N ASN A 10 -10.88 -4.27 5.84
CA ASN A 10 -9.50 -4.01 5.43
C ASN A 10 -8.59 -3.87 6.65
N TYR A 11 -8.04 -4.98 7.13
CA TYR A 11 -7.08 -4.98 8.25
C TYR A 11 -5.69 -4.47 7.86
N VAL A 12 -5.36 -4.46 6.56
CA VAL A 12 -4.07 -3.95 6.08
C VAL A 12 -3.93 -2.46 6.39
N LYS A 13 -5.03 -1.70 6.43
CA LYS A 13 -5.01 -0.29 6.84
C LYS A 13 -4.38 -0.06 8.22
N GLU A 14 -4.55 -1.00 9.16
CA GLU A 14 -3.94 -0.87 10.50
C GLU A 14 -2.42 -1.05 10.48
N ILE A 15 -1.86 -1.73 9.48
CA ILE A 15 -0.41 -1.85 9.28
C ILE A 15 0.19 -0.51 8.86
N TYR A 16 -0.56 0.29 8.09
CA TYR A 16 -0.12 1.60 7.60
C TYR A 16 -0.29 2.71 8.65
N LYS A 17 -1.25 2.57 9.57
CA LYS A 17 -1.59 3.55 10.61
C LYS A 17 -0.42 4.14 11.42
N PRO A 18 0.62 3.38 11.83
CA PRO A 18 1.74 3.94 12.59
C PRO A 18 2.75 4.70 11.71
N PHE A 19 2.59 4.73 10.39
CA PHE A 19 3.53 5.35 9.45
C PHE A 19 2.93 6.58 8.77
N THR A 20 3.74 7.61 8.59
CA THR A 20 3.39 8.76 7.76
C THR A 20 3.67 8.47 6.27
N ALA A 21 3.03 9.22 5.37
CA ALA A 21 3.31 9.11 3.94
C ALA A 21 4.79 9.39 3.61
N ILE A 22 5.46 10.25 4.39
CA ILE A 22 6.90 10.53 4.26
C ILE A 22 7.72 9.29 4.60
N GLN A 23 7.46 8.64 5.75
CA GLN A 23 8.17 7.42 6.15
C GLN A 23 7.98 6.29 5.13
N ILE A 24 6.78 6.16 4.57
CA ILE A 24 6.51 5.19 3.51
C ILE A 24 7.32 5.54 2.25
N SER A 25 7.38 6.82 1.88
CA SER A 25 8.15 7.29 0.71
C SER A 25 9.65 7.02 0.88
N GLU A 26 10.20 7.28 2.07
CA GLU A 26 11.58 6.96 2.44
C GLU A 26 11.84 5.45 2.33
N LYS A 27 10.92 4.62 2.84
CA LYS A 27 11.06 3.17 2.75
C LYS A 27 11.01 2.67 1.31
N ILE A 28 10.16 3.26 0.46
CA ILE A 28 10.14 2.94 -0.97
C ILE A 28 11.47 3.32 -1.61
N ALA A 29 12.02 4.50 -1.29
CA ALA A 29 13.33 4.93 -1.80
C ALA A 29 14.44 3.96 -1.40
N GLU A 30 14.44 3.47 -0.16
CA GLU A 30 15.36 2.42 0.31
C GLU A 30 15.19 1.11 -0.48
N MET A 31 13.96 0.69 -0.76
CA MET A 31 13.67 -0.56 -1.47
C MET A 31 14.05 -0.53 -2.95
N VAL A 32 13.93 0.63 -3.62
CA VAL A 32 14.26 0.76 -5.05
C VAL A 32 15.71 1.18 -5.29
N LYS A 33 16.41 1.66 -4.25
CA LYS A 33 17.81 2.04 -4.33
C LYS A 33 18.66 0.80 -4.59
N ASP A 34 19.46 0.86 -5.66
CA ASP A 34 20.47 -0.16 -5.92
C ASP A 34 21.61 -0.11 -4.88
N LYS A 35 22.12 -1.28 -4.52
CA LYS A 35 23.21 -1.44 -3.55
C LYS A 35 24.51 -0.72 -3.94
N ASP A 36 24.74 -0.51 -5.24
CA ASP A 36 25.95 0.12 -5.76
C ASP A 36 25.86 1.67 -5.72
N ILE A 37 24.69 2.22 -5.36
CA ILE A 37 24.48 3.67 -5.21
C ILE A 37 24.94 4.13 -3.82
N ASN A 38 26.01 4.92 -3.80
CA ASN A 38 26.56 5.51 -2.58
C ASN A 38 25.95 6.87 -2.19
N ALA A 39 25.05 7.41 -3.01
CA ALA A 39 24.33 8.66 -2.73
C ALA A 39 23.02 8.40 -1.95
N GLU A 40 22.50 9.44 -1.30
CA GLU A 40 21.12 9.44 -0.81
C GLU A 40 20.16 9.42 -2.00
N VAL A 41 19.15 8.55 -1.95
CA VAL A 41 18.10 8.47 -2.96
C VAL A 41 16.79 8.79 -2.27
N GLN A 42 16.05 9.74 -2.84
CA GLN A 42 14.70 10.08 -2.43
C GLN A 42 13.76 9.92 -3.61
N VAL A 43 12.57 9.36 -3.38
CA VAL A 43 11.49 9.33 -4.37
C VAL A 43 10.47 10.37 -3.95
N ILE A 44 10.26 11.37 -4.83
CA ILE A 44 9.34 12.47 -4.56
C ILE A 44 7.95 12.11 -5.06
N TYR A 45 6.99 12.12 -4.14
CA TYR A 45 5.57 11.96 -4.42
C TYR A 45 4.84 13.27 -4.17
N GLN A 46 3.70 13.46 -4.84
CA GLN A 46 2.74 14.49 -4.43
C GLN A 46 2.19 14.14 -3.04
N THR A 47 1.76 15.16 -2.29
CA THR A 47 0.96 14.91 -1.08
C THR A 47 -0.33 14.18 -1.47
N ILE A 48 -0.98 13.50 -0.51
CA ILE A 48 -2.23 12.78 -0.78
C ILE A 48 -3.31 13.80 -1.21
N GLU A 49 -3.30 14.96 -0.59
CA GLU A 49 -4.17 16.09 -0.87
C GLU A 49 -3.97 16.61 -2.30
N ASP A 50 -2.73 16.88 -2.70
CA ASP A 50 -2.40 17.36 -4.05
C ASP A 50 -2.72 16.31 -5.11
N LEU A 51 -2.46 15.02 -4.83
CA LEU A 51 -2.87 13.92 -5.70
C LEU A 51 -4.40 13.94 -5.93
N HIS A 52 -5.16 14.15 -4.86
CA HIS A 52 -6.63 14.18 -4.95
C HIS A 52 -7.15 15.41 -5.68
N ILE A 53 -6.44 16.55 -5.61
CA ILE A 53 -6.76 17.78 -6.37
C ILE A 53 -6.44 17.57 -7.85
N ALA A 54 -5.26 17.02 -8.17
CA ALA A 54 -4.79 16.83 -9.54
C ALA A 54 -5.60 15.74 -10.27
N CYS A 55 -6.01 14.68 -9.56
CA CYS A 55 -6.68 13.51 -10.12
C CYS A 55 -8.02 13.23 -9.39
N PRO A 56 -9.06 14.06 -9.61
CA PRO A 56 -10.32 13.96 -8.87
C PRO A 56 -11.03 12.61 -9.02
N ASP A 57 -10.96 12.00 -10.20
CA ASP A 57 -11.61 10.71 -10.47
C ASP A 57 -10.69 9.50 -10.24
N ASN A 58 -9.42 9.73 -9.90
CA ASN A 58 -8.39 8.70 -9.76
C ASN A 58 -7.61 8.86 -8.44
N LYS A 59 -8.26 8.48 -7.33
CA LYS A 59 -7.79 8.68 -5.94
C LYS A 59 -6.75 7.66 -5.46
N GLY A 60 -5.81 7.24 -6.30
CA GLY A 60 -4.92 6.09 -6.09
C GLY A 60 -3.93 6.18 -4.92
N ASP A 61 -4.40 6.39 -3.68
CA ASP A 61 -3.59 6.68 -2.50
C ASP A 61 -3.29 5.44 -1.62
N TRP A 62 -3.83 4.27 -1.96
CA TRP A 62 -3.76 3.06 -1.13
C TRP A 62 -2.33 2.57 -0.87
N TYR A 63 -1.35 2.98 -1.68
CA TYR A 63 0.07 2.73 -1.44
C TYR A 63 0.64 3.49 -0.23
N PHE A 64 -0.01 4.59 0.17
CA PHE A 64 0.38 5.42 1.31
C PHE A 64 -0.60 5.28 2.48
N THR A 65 -1.87 5.01 2.19
CA THR A 65 -2.93 4.94 3.22
C THR A 65 -3.27 3.51 3.66
N GLY A 66 -2.86 2.51 2.88
CA GLY A 66 -3.34 1.13 3.01
C GLY A 66 -4.84 0.97 2.74
N ASN A 67 -5.52 2.02 2.26
CA ASN A 67 -6.98 2.05 2.12
C ASN A 67 -7.42 1.54 0.74
N TYR A 68 -7.50 0.22 0.56
CA TYR A 68 -8.04 -0.39 -0.64
C TYR A 68 -9.57 -0.26 -0.65
N PRO A 69 -10.17 0.62 -1.49
CA PRO A 69 -11.54 1.09 -1.26
C PRO A 69 -12.62 0.16 -1.85
N THR A 70 -12.23 -0.77 -2.72
CA THR A 70 -13.18 -1.69 -3.36
C THR A 70 -13.29 -3.00 -2.58
N PRO A 71 -14.46 -3.64 -2.53
CA PRO A 71 -14.63 -4.95 -1.92
C PRO A 71 -13.63 -5.99 -2.46
N GLY A 72 -13.39 -5.97 -3.77
CA GLY A 72 -12.41 -6.83 -4.43
C GLY A 72 -10.97 -6.55 -3.98
N GLY A 73 -10.54 -5.28 -4.03
CA GLY A 73 -9.19 -4.88 -3.61
C GLY A 73 -8.92 -5.20 -2.15
N ASN A 74 -9.90 -4.94 -1.28
CA ASN A 74 -9.86 -5.26 0.14
C ASN A 74 -9.71 -6.78 0.39
N LYS A 75 -10.47 -7.61 -0.32
CA LYS A 75 -10.31 -9.07 -0.23
C LYS A 75 -8.91 -9.51 -0.65
N VAL A 76 -8.42 -9.00 -1.78
CA VAL A 76 -7.11 -9.37 -2.33
C VAL A 76 -5.98 -8.94 -1.39
N VAL A 77 -6.02 -7.72 -0.84
CA VAL A 77 -4.94 -7.22 0.03
C VAL A 77 -4.87 -8.00 1.35
N ASN A 78 -6.01 -8.36 1.94
CA ASN A 78 -6.04 -9.24 3.11
C ASN A 78 -5.47 -10.62 2.80
N LYS A 79 -5.79 -11.18 1.63
CA LYS A 79 -5.23 -12.47 1.21
C LYS A 79 -3.72 -12.39 0.99
N SER A 80 -3.23 -11.32 0.38
CA SER A 80 -1.79 -11.04 0.26
C SER A 80 -1.11 -10.97 1.62
N PHE A 81 -1.71 -10.31 2.60
CA PHE A 81 -1.17 -10.23 3.95
C PHE A 81 -1.12 -11.60 4.64
N ILE A 82 -2.18 -12.40 4.53
CA ILE A 82 -2.20 -13.78 5.04
C ILE A 82 -1.09 -14.62 4.39
N ASN A 83 -0.97 -14.56 3.06
CA ASN A 83 0.07 -15.28 2.33
C ASN A 83 1.48 -14.89 2.80
N TYR A 84 1.74 -13.59 3.02
CA TYR A 84 3.01 -13.10 3.56
C TYR A 84 3.30 -13.68 4.95
N VAL A 85 2.33 -13.62 5.87
CA VAL A 85 2.48 -14.14 7.24
C VAL A 85 2.69 -15.66 7.26
N GLU A 86 2.02 -16.39 6.37
CA GLU A 86 2.12 -17.84 6.25
C GLU A 86 3.31 -18.31 5.38
N GLY A 87 4.11 -17.39 4.83
CA GLY A 87 5.26 -17.71 3.95
C GLY A 87 4.86 -18.34 2.61
N LYS A 88 3.63 -18.13 2.14
CA LYS A 88 3.12 -18.67 0.88
C LYS A 88 3.47 -17.77 -0.29
N ASN A 89 4.31 -18.25 -1.20
CA ASN A 89 4.66 -17.55 -2.45
C ASN A 89 3.62 -17.82 -3.56
N ILE A 90 2.39 -17.33 -3.37
CA ILE A 90 1.29 -17.45 -4.32
C ILE A 90 0.63 -16.10 -4.56
N ARG A 91 0.07 -15.91 -5.76
CA ARG A 91 -0.73 -14.73 -6.07
C ARG A 91 -2.04 -14.75 -5.28
N ALA A 92 -2.46 -13.57 -4.85
CA ALA A 92 -3.69 -13.39 -4.06
C ALA A 92 -4.96 -13.22 -4.92
N TYR A 93 -4.82 -13.08 -6.24
CA TYR A 93 -5.89 -13.00 -7.24
C TYR A 93 -5.92 -14.23 -8.13
#